data_AF-A0A0F9FSF6-F1
#
_entry.id   AF-A0A0F9FSF6-F1
#
_cell.length_a   1.000
_cell.length_b   1.000
_cell.length_c   1.000
_cell.angle_alpha   90.00
_cell.angle_beta   90.00
_cell.angle_gamma   90.00
#
_symmetry.space_group_name_H-M   'P 1'
#
loop_
_entity.id
_entity.type
_entity.pdbx_description
1 polymer ?
#
loop_
_entity_poly.entity_id
_entity_poly.type
_entity_poly.pdbx_seq_one_letter_code
_entity_poly.pdbx_strand_id
1 'polypeptide(L)'
;TAPVQGDMLRGKFDDSRRMLTAKDTDFGFSTDLFVDGIPVFEDKDCNTDDWWLVDLETHRVAIWIPPTIEKLGKTADSEDAFIKTYLATYNRAPRRMVQIYGAATS
;
A
#
# COMPACT_ATOMS: atom_id res chain seq x y z
N THR A 1 -0.34 -1.41 -4.37
CA THR A 1 -0.70 -2.15 -5.60
C THR A 1 -1.50 -3.38 -5.23
N ALA A 2 -2.47 -3.85 -6.02
CA ALA A 2 -3.19 -5.08 -5.70
C ALA A 2 -2.26 -6.32 -5.80
N PRO A 3 -2.48 -7.42 -5.05
CA PRO A 3 -1.58 -8.58 -5.07
C PRO A 3 -1.37 -9.18 -6.48
N VAL A 4 -2.45 -9.31 -7.27
CA VAL A 4 -2.37 -9.82 -8.66
C VAL A 4 -1.52 -8.93 -9.56
N GLN A 5 -1.60 -7.61 -9.36
CA GLN A 5 -0.74 -6.66 -10.05
C GLN A 5 0.72 -6.73 -9.56
N GLY A 6 0.93 -7.05 -8.29
CA GLY A 6 2.25 -7.33 -7.72
C GLY A 6 2.93 -8.50 -8.42
N ASP A 7 2.20 -9.61 -8.63
CA ASP A 7 2.68 -10.76 -9.39
C ASP A 7 3.01 -10.41 -10.85
N MET A 8 2.15 -9.61 -11.50
CA MET A 8 2.42 -9.10 -12.86
C MET A 8 3.71 -8.27 -12.90
N LEU A 9 3.92 -7.42 -11.89
CA LEU A 9 5.08 -6.55 -11.79
C LEU A 9 6.36 -7.38 -11.58
N ARG A 10 6.31 -8.42 -10.74
CA ARG A 10 7.40 -9.41 -10.56
C ARG A 10 7.74 -10.08 -11.89
N GLY A 11 6.74 -10.60 -12.61
CA GLY A 11 6.95 -11.25 -13.90
C GLY A 11 7.61 -10.34 -14.95
N LYS A 12 7.13 -9.09 -15.08
CA LYS A 12 7.75 -8.11 -15.99
C LYS A 12 9.17 -7.73 -15.59
N PHE A 13 9.45 -7.63 -14.29
CA PHE A 13 10.78 -7.28 -13.81
C PHE A 13 11.77 -8.43 -14.02
N ASP A 14 11.35 -9.68 -13.78
CA ASP A 14 12.16 -10.86 -14.09
C ASP A 14 12.45 -10.97 -15.60
N ASP A 15 11.48 -10.66 -16.47
CA ASP A 15 11.70 -10.58 -17.91
C ASP A 15 12.71 -9.47 -18.30
N SER A 16 12.64 -8.31 -17.64
CA SER A 16 13.59 -7.21 -17.88
C SER A 16 15.00 -7.50 -17.35
N ARG A 17 15.11 -8.36 -16.33
CA ARG A 17 16.39 -8.76 -15.72
C ARG A 17 17.21 -9.73 -16.56
N ARG A 18 16.64 -10.33 -17.62
CA ARG A 18 17.42 -11.12 -18.59
C ARG A 18 18.55 -10.33 -19.28
N MET A 19 18.58 -9.00 -19.15
CA MET A 19 19.65 -8.14 -19.65
C MET A 19 20.62 -7.61 -18.57
N LEU A 20 20.49 -8.01 -17.30
CA LEU A 20 21.42 -7.58 -16.25
C LEU A 20 22.67 -8.47 -16.21
N THR A 21 23.84 -7.82 -16.22
CA THR A 21 25.14 -8.48 -16.04
C THR A 21 25.32 -9.00 -14.61
N ALA A 22 26.10 -10.07 -14.46
CA ALA A 22 26.38 -10.80 -13.21
C ALA A 22 27.01 -10.01 -12.03
N LYS A 23 27.01 -8.68 -12.08
CA LYS A 23 27.51 -7.78 -11.02
C LYS A 23 26.42 -7.15 -10.16
N ASP A 24 25.14 -7.30 -10.52
CA ASP A 24 24.00 -6.72 -9.79
C ASP A 24 23.32 -7.72 -8.83
N THR A 25 24.09 -8.70 -8.32
CA THR A 25 23.57 -9.67 -7.34
C THR A 25 23.67 -9.11 -5.93
N ASP A 26 22.56 -8.58 -5.44
CA ASP A 26 22.15 -8.83 -4.06
C ASP A 26 20.69 -9.31 -4.09
N PHE A 27 20.52 -10.63 -4.07
CA PHE A 27 19.22 -11.27 -3.91
C PHE A 27 19.29 -12.22 -2.71
N GLY A 28 19.01 -11.66 -1.54
CA GLY A 28 18.48 -12.40 -0.41
C GLY A 28 16.96 -12.47 -0.55
N PHE A 29 16.38 -13.60 -0.14
CA PHE A 29 14.94 -13.88 -0.07
C PHE A 29 14.20 -12.89 0.85
N SER A 30 14.05 -11.64 0.41
CA SER A 30 13.09 -10.71 1.01
C SER A 30 11.77 -10.88 0.28
N THR A 31 10.70 -11.06 1.04
CA THR A 31 9.30 -11.02 0.56
C THR A 31 8.95 -9.67 -0.06
N ASP A 32 9.78 -8.65 0.14
CA ASP A 32 9.50 -7.29 -0.24
C ASP A 32 10.02 -7.03 -1.65
N LEU A 33 9.10 -6.74 -2.56
CA LEU A 33 9.36 -6.39 -3.94
C LEU A 33 9.91 -4.96 -4.01
N PHE A 34 11.06 -4.76 -4.64
CA PHE A 34 11.64 -3.43 -4.89
C PHE A 34 11.72 -3.15 -6.39
N VAL A 35 11.38 -1.93 -6.78
CA VAL A 35 11.54 -1.40 -8.14
C VAL A 35 12.40 -0.15 -8.05
N ASP A 36 13.57 -0.16 -8.70
CA ASP A 36 14.52 0.96 -8.69
C ASP A 36 14.85 1.49 -7.28
N GLY A 37 14.93 0.58 -6.30
CA GLY A 37 15.18 0.89 -4.89
C GLY A 37 13.97 1.40 -4.11
N ILE A 38 12.80 1.50 -4.74
CA ILE A 38 11.53 1.88 -4.12
C ILE A 38 10.76 0.61 -3.72
N PRO A 39 10.32 0.49 -2.45
CA PRO A 39 9.53 -0.66 -2.01
C PRO A 39 8.13 -0.64 -2.63
N VAL A 40 7.67 -1.81 -3.07
CA VAL A 40 6.32 -2.04 -3.55
C VAL A 40 5.51 -2.70 -2.44
N PHE A 41 4.45 -2.03 -2.00
CA PHE A 41 3.50 -2.56 -1.03
C PHE A 41 2.29 -3.15 -1.74
N GLU A 42 2.03 -4.43 -1.48
CA GLU A 42 0.86 -5.15 -1.94
C GLU A 42 -0.27 -5.00 -0.92
N ASP A 43 -1.44 -4.54 -1.38
CA ASP A 43 -2.62 -4.31 -0.56
C ASP A 43 -3.85 -4.87 -1.28
N LYS A 44 -4.56 -5.78 -0.62
CA LYS A 44 -5.78 -6.43 -1.14
C LYS A 44 -6.93 -5.45 -1.36
N ASP A 45 -6.95 -4.33 -0.65
CA ASP A 45 -8.01 -3.33 -0.70
C ASP A 45 -7.67 -2.22 -1.73
N CYS A 46 -6.50 -2.31 -2.38
CA CYS A 46 -6.11 -1.44 -3.48
C CYS A 46 -6.92 -1.74 -4.74
N ASN A 47 -7.26 -0.69 -5.51
CA ASN A 47 -7.90 -0.84 -6.82
C ASN A 47 -7.07 -1.77 -7.74
N THR A 48 -7.74 -2.63 -8.51
CA THR A 48 -7.12 -3.63 -9.39
C THR A 48 -6.71 -3.08 -10.75
N ASP A 49 -7.07 -1.83 -11.06
CA ASP A 49 -6.87 -1.24 -12.38
C ASP A 49 -5.69 -0.26 -12.42
N ASP A 50 -5.17 0.15 -11.27
CA ASP A 50 -4.20 1.25 -11.17
C ASP A 50 -3.01 0.90 -10.28
N TRP A 51 -1.85 1.48 -10.60
CA TRP A 51 -0.70 1.51 -9.70
C TRP A 51 -0.54 2.88 -9.06
N TRP A 52 -0.12 2.88 -7.80
CA TRP A 52 0.04 4.10 -7.01
C TRP A 52 1.49 4.24 -6.56
N LEU A 53 2.10 5.37 -6.94
CA LEU A 53 3.37 5.82 -6.40
C LEU A 53 3.09 6.93 -5.37
N VAL A 54 3.31 6.62 -4.10
CA VAL A 54 3.01 7.51 -2.98
C VAL A 54 4.30 7.94 -2.30
N ASP A 55 4.55 9.25 -2.29
CA ASP A 55 5.62 9.86 -1.50
C ASP A 55 5.16 10.02 -0.03
N LEU A 56 5.71 9.19 0.86
CA LEU A 56 5.39 9.18 2.29
C LEU A 56 5.97 10.39 3.05
N GLU A 57 6.90 11.16 2.48
CA GLU A 57 7.37 12.40 3.13
C GLU A 57 6.31 13.52 3.05
N THR A 58 5.50 13.48 2.00
CA THR A 58 4.52 14.52 1.67
C THR A 58 3.08 14.10 1.95
N HIS A 59 2.77 12.82 1.82
CA HIS A 59 1.51 12.22 2.26
C HIS A 59 1.50 12.00 3.77
N ARG A 60 0.45 12.44 4.45
CA ARG A 60 0.33 12.35 5.91
C ARG A 60 -1.05 11.86 6.33
N VAL A 61 -1.07 11.14 7.43
CA VAL A 61 -2.28 10.72 8.13
C VAL A 61 -2.41 11.56 9.41
N ALA A 62 -3.52 12.28 9.53
CA ALA A 62 -3.91 12.94 10.76
C ALA A 62 -4.88 12.03 11.54
N ILE A 63 -4.62 11.90 12.84
CA ILE A 63 -5.54 11.26 13.78
C ILE A 63 -6.39 12.37 14.39
N TRP A 64 -7.68 12.40 14.06
CA TRP A 64 -8.61 13.34 14.67
C TRP A 64 -9.02 12.83 16.05
N ILE A 65 -9.43 11.57 16.12
CA ILE A 65 -9.79 10.91 17.38
C ILE A 65 -8.96 9.63 17.43
N PRO A 66 -8.11 9.46 18.46
CA PRO A 66 -7.33 8.25 18.62
C PRO A 66 -8.24 7.05 18.91
N PRO A 67 -7.74 5.80 18.80
CA PRO A 67 -8.49 4.62 19.18
C PRO A 67 -9.00 4.74 20.61
N THR A 68 -10.32 4.87 20.76
CA THR A 68 -11.00 5.07 22.05
C THR A 68 -12.08 4.03 22.23
N ILE A 69 -12.21 3.50 23.45
CA ILE A 69 -13.25 2.55 23.83
C ILE A 69 -14.45 3.34 24.34
N GLU A 70 -15.60 3.18 23.71
CA GLU A 70 -16.86 3.79 24.12
C GLU A 70 -17.84 2.71 24.57
N LYS A 71 -18.26 2.77 25.84
CA LYS A 71 -19.17 1.79 26.43
C LYS A 71 -20.59 2.01 25.91
N LEU A 72 -21.26 0.92 25.57
CA LEU A 72 -22.66 0.97 25.16
C LEU A 72 -23.53 1.15 26.42
N GLY A 73 -24.48 2.09 26.38
CA GLY A 73 -25.34 2.43 27.52
C GLY A 73 -26.37 1.36 27.90
N LYS A 74 -26.33 0.18 27.26
CA LYS A 74 -27.31 -0.89 27.44
C LYS A 74 -26.56 -2.22 27.60
N THR A 75 -26.60 -2.77 28.81
CA THR A 75 -25.91 -4.01 29.23
C THR A 75 -26.65 -5.30 28.83
N ALA A 76 -27.61 -5.23 27.92
CA ALA A 76 -28.53 -6.34 27.61
C ALA A 76 -28.17 -7.12 26.34
N ASP A 77 -27.31 -6.57 25.48
CA ASP A 77 -26.84 -7.21 24.25
C ASP A 77 -25.32 -7.41 24.32
N SER A 78 -24.85 -8.43 23.62
CA SER A 78 -23.52 -9.07 23.70
C SER A 78 -22.29 -8.20 23.34
N GLU A 79 -22.46 -6.88 23.21
CA GLU A 79 -21.38 -5.92 22.94
C GLU A 79 -21.33 -4.87 24.06
N ASP A 80 -20.31 -4.95 24.93
CA ASP A 80 -20.14 -4.04 26.08
C ASP A 80 -19.57 -2.65 25.69
N ALA A 81 -18.87 -2.57 24.55
CA ALA A 81 -18.24 -1.36 24.07
C ALA A 81 -17.85 -1.47 22.58
N PHE A 82 -17.71 -0.35 21.90
CA PHE A 82 -17.08 -0.28 20.57
C PHE A 82 -15.80 0.54 20.61
N ILE A 83 -14.87 0.23 19.70
CA ILE A 83 -13.64 1.01 19.49
C ILE A 83 -13.88 1.95 18.32
N LYS A 84 -13.72 3.26 18.55
CA LYS A 84 -13.79 4.26 17.49
C LYS A 84 -12.45 4.93 17.27
N THR A 85 -12.14 5.22 16.01
CA THR A 85 -10.99 6.01 15.58
C THR A 85 -11.41 6.83 14.37
N TYR A 86 -10.92 8.06 14.29
CA TYR A 86 -11.18 8.94 13.15
C TYR A 86 -9.86 9.41 12.56
N LEU A 87 -9.64 9.05 11.30
CA LEU A 87 -8.43 9.34 10.55
C LEU A 87 -8.78 10.21 9.36
N ALA A 88 -7.87 11.11 9.00
CA ALA A 88 -7.93 11.88 7.76
C ALA A 88 -6.59 11.80 7.06
N THR A 89 -6.58 11.69 5.74
CA THR A 89 -5.35 11.74 4.94
C THR A 89 -5.26 13.09 4.23
N TYR A 90 -4.04 13.63 4.11
CA TYR A 90 -3.80 14.85 3.36
C TYR A 90 -2.42 14.81 2.72
N ASN A 91 -2.26 15.54 1.61
CA ASN A 91 -0.98 15.67 0.93
C ASN A 91 -0.58 17.13 0.80
N ARG A 92 0.68 17.43 1.15
CA ARG A 92 1.27 18.77 1.03
C ARG A 92 1.85 19.07 -0.36
N ALA A 93 2.12 18.05 -1.16
CA ALA A 93 2.67 18.14 -2.51
C ALA A 93 1.99 17.12 -3.45
N PRO A 94 0.77 17.41 -3.95
CA PRO A 94 0.01 16.45 -4.76
C PRO A 94 0.72 16.03 -6.05
N ARG A 95 1.59 16.89 -6.60
CA ARG A 95 2.40 16.60 -7.79
C ARG A 95 3.42 15.46 -7.62
N ARG A 96 3.71 15.05 -6.37
CA ARG A 96 4.63 13.95 -6.06
C ARG A 96 3.92 12.60 -5.90
N MET A 97 2.60 12.56 -5.99
CA MET A 97 1.85 11.31 -6.11
C MET A 97 1.52 11.08 -7.57
N VAL A 98 1.71 9.85 -8.02
CA VAL A 98 1.41 9.43 -9.39
C VAL A 98 0.51 8.23 -9.34
N GLN A 99 -0.58 8.29 -10.10
CA GLN A 99 -1.44 7.16 -10.41
C GLN A 99 -1.16 6.76 -11.86
N ILE A 100 -0.80 5.50 -12.06
CA ILE A 100 -0.65 4.90 -13.39
C ILE A 100 -1.93 4.13 -13.67
N TYR A 101 -2.74 4.67 -14.57
CA TYR A 101 -4.05 4.12 -14.93
C TYR A 101 -3.94 2.99 -15.97
N GLY A 102 -4.96 2.12 -16.02
CA GLY A 102 -5.12 1.13 -17.08
C GLY A 102 -4.13 -0.04 -16.99
N ALA A 103 -3.64 -0.32 -15.78
CA ALA A 103 -2.84 -1.48 -15.44
C ALA A 103 -3.72 -2.67 -14.97
N ALA A 104 -4.95 -2.77 -15.50
CA ALA A 104 -5.87 -3.85 -15.22
C ALA A 104 -5.27 -5.19 -15.69
N THR A 105 -5.42 -6.22 -14.86
CA THR A 105 -4.89 -7.57 -15.13
C THR A 105 -5.96 -8.52 -15.70
N SER A 106 -7.15 -8.01 -16.04
CA SER A 106 -8.26 -8.74 -16.68
C SER A 106 -9.04 -7.86 -17.64
#